data_AF-A0A1L7NMX4-F1
#
_entry.id   AF-A0A1L7NMX4-F1
#
_cell.length_a   1.000
_cell.length_b   1.000
_cell.length_c   1.000
_cell.angle_alpha   90.00
_cell.angle_beta   90.00
_cell.angle_gamma   90.00
#
_symmetry.space_group_name_H-M   'P 1'
#
loop_
_entity.id
_entity.type
_entity.pdbx_description
1 polymer ?
#
loop_
_entity_poly.entity_id
_entity_poly.type
_entity_poly.pdbx_seq_one_letter_code
_entity_poly.pdbx_strand_id
1 'polypeptide(L)'
;MSIGFATMDNDLFYQPEDGFWTGCDKLSFEADRLQAEWPQPTNPFVRRMASQLAQKRSFHNVALDDFNQMVGCLLSEAPGMVYRFILVPMGPLGTHFSLKLIQSSTSLPPLLSDNICSIRLATGWMAKRFDHFEISCASGGCYWVHKR
;
A
#
# COMPACT_ATOMS: atom_id res chain seq x y z
N MET A 1 -39.38 28.27 8.17
CA MET A 1 -37.98 28.47 8.62
C MET A 1 -37.89 27.83 10.00
N SER A 2 -37.06 26.83 10.32
CA SER A 2 -35.89 26.28 9.64
C SER A 2 -35.97 24.75 9.71
N ILE A 3 -35.72 24.08 8.59
CA ILE A 3 -35.66 22.62 8.49
C ILE A 3 -34.31 22.24 9.10
N GLY A 4 -34.33 21.57 10.25
CA GLY A 4 -33.13 21.04 10.87
C GLY A 4 -32.49 20.07 9.90
N PHE A 5 -31.34 20.45 9.34
CA PHE A 5 -30.50 19.55 8.57
C PHE A 5 -30.12 18.39 9.49
N ALA A 6 -30.69 17.23 9.21
CA ALA A 6 -30.13 15.97 9.64
C ALA A 6 -28.73 15.91 9.04
N THR A 7 -27.71 16.15 9.86
CA THR A 7 -26.35 15.72 9.57
C THR A 7 -26.42 14.20 9.54
N MET A 8 -26.65 13.64 8.36
CA MET A 8 -26.36 12.25 8.09
C MET A 8 -24.88 12.07 8.38
N ASP A 9 -24.59 11.50 9.54
CA ASP A 9 -23.32 10.84 9.80
C ASP A 9 -23.09 9.88 8.64
N ASN A 10 -22.14 10.26 7.80
CA ASN A 10 -21.78 9.47 6.64
C ASN A 10 -20.88 8.33 7.15
N ASP A 11 -21.51 7.36 7.81
CA ASP A 11 -20.94 6.13 8.38
C ASP A 11 -20.26 5.21 7.35
N LEU A 12 -20.17 5.65 6.09
CA LEU A 12 -19.47 4.94 5.01
C LEU A 12 -17.95 5.10 5.07
N PHE A 13 -17.43 6.03 5.88
CA PHE A 13 -16.00 6.18 6.08
C PHE A 13 -15.64 5.73 7.50
N TYR A 14 -15.12 4.51 7.61
CA TYR A 14 -14.46 4.00 8.81
C TYR A 14 -13.41 5.03 9.28
N GLN A 15 -13.74 5.79 10.34
CA GLN A 15 -12.73 6.54 11.09
C GLN A 15 -11.92 5.51 11.87
N PRO A 16 -10.61 5.33 11.60
CA PRO A 16 -9.80 4.47 12.44
C PRO A 16 -9.73 5.11 13.83
N GLU A 17 -10.21 4.39 14.84
CA GLU A 17 -10.23 4.77 16.27
C GLU A 17 -8.83 5.22 16.79
N ASP A 18 -7.77 4.94 16.04
CA ASP A 18 -6.36 5.16 16.40
C ASP A 18 -5.79 6.54 15.97
N GLY A 19 -6.62 7.47 15.47
CA GLY A 19 -6.16 8.82 15.08
C GLY A 19 -5.23 8.84 13.88
N PHE A 20 -5.20 7.79 13.06
CA PHE A 20 -4.35 7.66 11.87
C PHE A 20 -4.42 8.86 10.91
N TRP A 21 -5.57 9.55 10.84
CA TRP A 21 -5.82 10.72 9.99
C TRP A 21 -5.80 12.07 10.75
N THR A 22 -5.40 12.10 12.02
CA THR A 22 -5.41 13.37 12.77
C THR A 22 -4.48 14.41 12.13
N GLY A 23 -5.07 15.52 11.68
CA GLY A 23 -4.36 16.64 11.05
C GLY A 23 -4.26 16.61 9.52
N CYS A 24 -4.83 15.62 8.84
CA CYS A 24 -4.88 15.58 7.37
C CYS A 24 -6.29 15.20 6.91
N ASP A 25 -6.93 16.06 6.10
CA ASP A 25 -8.20 15.72 5.48
C ASP A 25 -7.97 14.63 4.42
N LYS A 26 -8.31 13.40 4.78
CA LYS A 26 -8.15 12.21 3.96
C LYS A 26 -8.82 12.36 2.59
N LEU A 27 -10.04 12.89 2.56
CA LEU A 27 -10.83 12.95 1.32
C LEU A 27 -10.21 13.93 0.33
N SER A 28 -9.79 15.11 0.83
CA SER A 28 -9.08 16.09 0.01
C SER A 28 -7.73 15.56 -0.48
N PHE A 29 -6.96 14.89 0.39
CA PHE A 29 -5.67 14.27 -0.01
C PHE A 29 -5.86 13.20 -1.09
N GLU A 30 -6.85 12.31 -0.92
CA GLU A 30 -7.12 11.25 -1.87
C GLU A 30 -7.59 11.82 -3.21
N ALA A 31 -8.52 12.77 -3.22
CA ALA A 31 -9.03 13.41 -4.43
C ALA A 31 -7.92 14.06 -5.29
N ASP A 32 -6.96 14.74 -4.64
CA ASP A 32 -5.84 15.42 -5.32
C ASP A 32 -4.75 14.45 -5.81
N ARG A 33 -4.73 13.22 -5.28
CA ARG A 33 -3.62 12.25 -5.47
C ARG A 33 -4.09 10.88 -5.96
N LEU A 34 -5.32 10.77 -6.46
CA LEU A 34 -5.89 9.52 -6.96
C LEU A 34 -4.94 8.89 -7.98
N GLN A 35 -4.55 7.65 -7.70
CA GLN A 35 -3.73 6.86 -8.61
C GLN A 35 -4.49 5.59 -9.00
N ALA A 36 -4.84 5.49 -10.28
CA ALA A 36 -5.66 4.39 -10.79
C ALA A 36 -4.93 3.03 -10.81
N GLU A 37 -3.60 3.04 -10.94
CA GLU A 37 -2.79 1.82 -11.01
C GLU A 37 -1.39 2.06 -10.44
N TRP A 38 -0.72 0.98 -10.03
CA TRP A 38 0.66 1.02 -9.56
C TRP A 38 1.60 1.67 -10.58
N PRO A 39 2.58 2.48 -10.13
CA PRO A 39 3.50 3.15 -11.03
C PRO A 39 4.32 2.15 -11.83
N GLN A 40 4.57 2.45 -13.10
CA GLN A 40 5.44 1.64 -13.95
C GLN A 40 6.92 1.98 -13.68
N PRO A 41 7.84 1.01 -13.82
CA PRO A 41 9.25 1.25 -13.58
C PRO A 41 9.82 2.25 -14.58
N THR A 42 10.42 3.34 -14.09
CA THR A 42 11.18 4.27 -14.94
C THR A 42 12.59 3.73 -15.22
N ASN A 43 13.09 2.86 -14.34
CA ASN A 43 14.42 2.30 -14.39
C ASN A 43 14.40 0.80 -14.77
N PRO A 44 15.14 0.36 -15.81
CA PRO A 44 15.21 -1.06 -16.20
C PRO A 44 15.77 -1.97 -15.10
N PHE A 45 16.57 -1.46 -14.15
CA PHE A 45 17.04 -2.24 -13.01
C PHE A 45 15.90 -2.64 -12.07
N VAL A 46 14.93 -1.75 -11.84
CA VAL A 46 13.75 -2.03 -10.99
C VAL A 46 12.91 -3.15 -11.60
N ARG A 47 12.75 -3.16 -12.94
CA ARG A 47 12.08 -4.26 -13.65
C ARG A 47 12.79 -5.60 -13.44
N ARG A 48 14.13 -5.63 -13.50
CA ARG A 48 14.91 -6.85 -13.22
C ARG A 48 14.77 -7.30 -11.76
N MET A 49 14.74 -6.35 -10.82
CA MET A 49 14.51 -6.65 -9.41
C MET A 49 13.11 -7.27 -9.21
N ALA A 50 12.08 -6.76 -9.88
CA ALA A 50 10.72 -7.32 -9.80
C ALA A 50 10.68 -8.78 -10.26
N SER A 51 11.31 -9.10 -11.40
CA SER A 51 11.42 -10.48 -11.88
C SER A 51 12.13 -11.41 -10.88
N GLN A 52 13.20 -10.93 -10.26
CA GLN A 52 13.91 -11.66 -9.21
C GLN A 52 13.09 -11.81 -7.92
N LEU A 53 12.27 -10.80 -7.58
CA LEU A 53 11.35 -10.84 -6.45
C LEU A 53 10.26 -11.89 -6.66
N ALA A 54 9.73 -12.01 -7.89
CA ALA A 54 8.80 -13.08 -8.26
C ALA A 54 9.39 -14.49 -8.05
N GLN A 55 10.71 -14.62 -8.19
CA GLN A 55 11.47 -15.85 -7.89
C GLN A 55 11.79 -16.01 -6.40
N LYS A 56 11.08 -15.30 -5.51
CA LYS A 56 11.22 -15.33 -4.05
C LYS A 56 12.59 -14.90 -3.51
N ARG A 57 13.38 -14.15 -4.29
CA ARG A 57 14.58 -13.49 -3.76
C ARG A 57 14.18 -12.37 -2.81
N SER A 58 15.01 -12.14 -1.80
CA SER A 58 14.88 -11.01 -0.88
C SER A 58 15.78 -9.87 -1.31
N PHE A 59 15.32 -8.64 -1.10
CA PHE A 59 16.10 -7.43 -1.29
C PHE A 59 16.24 -6.67 0.02
N HIS A 60 17.33 -5.95 0.15
CA HIS A 60 17.64 -5.09 1.28
C HIS A 60 17.79 -3.65 0.80
N ASN A 61 17.43 -2.69 1.65
CA ASN A 61 17.54 -1.26 1.36
C ASN A 61 16.81 -0.82 0.08
N VAL A 62 15.57 -1.29 -0.10
CA VAL A 62 14.70 -0.87 -1.21
C VAL A 62 13.89 0.34 -0.78
N ALA A 63 13.95 1.41 -1.57
CA ALA A 63 13.10 2.58 -1.35
C ALA A 63 11.61 2.25 -1.61
N LEU A 64 10.70 2.88 -0.88
CA LEU A 64 9.26 2.66 -1.03
C LEU A 64 8.78 2.90 -2.48
N ASP A 65 9.31 3.94 -3.13
CA ASP A 65 8.93 4.28 -4.51
C ASP A 65 9.40 3.22 -5.52
N ASP A 66 10.56 2.59 -5.28
CA ASP A 66 11.04 1.47 -6.09
C ASP A 66 10.20 0.21 -5.83
N PHE A 67 9.84 -0.05 -4.57
CA PHE A 67 8.91 -1.13 -4.23
C PHE A 67 7.57 -0.99 -4.97
N ASN A 68 6.98 0.21 -4.99
CA ASN A 68 5.73 0.46 -5.70
C ASN A 68 5.87 0.18 -7.21
N GLN A 69 7.01 0.56 -7.81
CA GLN A 69 7.30 0.25 -9.22
C GLN A 69 7.49 -1.25 -9.47
N MET A 70 8.12 -1.96 -8.53
CA MET A 70 8.26 -3.42 -8.62
C MET A 70 6.90 -4.12 -8.59
N VAL A 71 6.00 -3.69 -7.70
CA VAL A 71 4.62 -4.20 -7.66
C VAL A 71 3.88 -3.90 -8.96
N GLY A 72 4.04 -2.70 -9.51
CA GLY A 72 3.48 -2.34 -10.82
C GLY A 72 3.98 -3.21 -11.97
N CYS A 73 5.24 -3.66 -11.92
CA CYS A 73 5.73 -4.66 -12.88
C CYS A 73 4.98 -5.99 -12.73
N LEU A 74 4.92 -6.52 -11.51
CA LEU A 74 4.33 -7.83 -11.23
C LEU A 74 2.85 -7.90 -11.60
N LEU A 75 2.12 -6.81 -11.35
CA LEU A 75 0.70 -6.70 -11.69
C LEU A 75 0.46 -6.39 -13.16
N SER A 76 1.40 -5.73 -13.85
CA SER A 76 1.31 -5.59 -15.32
C SER A 76 1.45 -6.94 -16.04
N GLU A 77 2.26 -7.85 -15.49
CA GLU A 77 2.45 -9.20 -16.04
C GLU A 77 1.29 -10.14 -15.69
N ALA A 78 0.71 -10.00 -14.50
CA ALA A 78 -0.44 -10.79 -14.06
C ALA A 78 -1.46 -9.93 -13.25
N PRO A 79 -2.38 -9.23 -13.93
CA PRO A 79 -3.33 -8.31 -13.28
C PRO A 79 -4.29 -8.98 -12.29
N GLY A 80 -4.63 -10.25 -12.51
CA GLY A 80 -5.53 -11.01 -11.63
C GLY A 80 -4.87 -11.59 -10.38
N MET A 81 -3.59 -11.29 -10.13
CA MET A 81 -2.84 -11.79 -8.98
C MET A 81 -2.82 -10.79 -7.84
N VAL A 82 -2.72 -11.32 -6.63
CA VAL A 82 -2.44 -10.62 -5.38
C VAL A 82 -1.10 -11.09 -4.88
N TYR A 83 -0.18 -10.17 -4.68
CA TYR A 83 1.16 -10.45 -4.19
C TYR A 83 1.26 -10.01 -2.74
N ARG A 84 1.65 -10.94 -1.86
CA ARG A 84 1.87 -10.68 -0.44
C ARG A 84 3.35 -10.63 -0.15
N PHE A 85 3.79 -9.53 0.45
CA PHE A 85 5.17 -9.28 0.82
C PHE A 85 5.30 -9.16 2.33
N ILE A 86 6.45 -9.54 2.85
CA ILE A 86 6.92 -9.11 4.18
C ILE A 86 7.87 -7.93 3.98
N LEU A 87 7.63 -6.85 4.72
CA LEU A 87 8.44 -5.64 4.76
C LEU A 87 9.05 -5.51 6.15
N VAL A 88 10.36 -5.28 6.18
CA VAL A 88 11.13 -4.99 7.38
C VAL A 88 11.63 -3.55 7.25
N PRO A 89 11.03 -2.57 7.94
CA PRO A 89 11.46 -1.18 7.90
C PRO A 89 12.91 -1.04 8.38
N MET A 90 13.68 -0.22 7.68
CA MET A 90 15.07 0.10 8.06
C MET A 90 15.17 1.41 8.87
N GLY A 91 14.04 2.00 9.21
CA GLY A 91 13.96 3.22 10.01
C GLY A 91 12.51 3.65 10.25
N PRO A 92 12.29 4.59 11.19
CA PRO A 92 10.96 4.96 11.69
C PRO A 92 10.10 5.74 10.68
N LEU A 93 10.68 6.18 9.56
CA LEU A 93 9.95 6.89 8.51
C LEU A 93 9.30 5.95 7.49
N GLY A 94 9.66 4.65 7.48
CA GLY A 94 9.12 3.70 6.50
C GLY A 94 9.43 4.10 5.06
N THR A 95 10.62 4.65 4.79
CA THR A 95 11.04 5.03 3.43
C THR A 95 11.88 3.96 2.74
N HIS A 96 12.56 3.12 3.52
CA HIS A 96 13.41 2.04 3.03
C HIS A 96 13.10 0.74 3.78
N PHE A 97 13.11 -0.37 3.04
CA PHE A 97 12.72 -1.68 3.54
C PHE A 97 13.68 -2.77 3.08
N SER A 98 13.83 -3.80 3.92
CA SER A 98 14.09 -5.14 3.39
C SER A 98 12.76 -5.77 3.03
N LEU A 99 12.69 -6.44 1.89
CA LEU A 99 11.44 -7.03 1.44
C LEU A 99 11.66 -8.41 0.82
N LYS A 100 10.60 -9.22 0.91
CA LYS A 100 10.53 -10.53 0.29
C LYS A 100 9.08 -10.84 -0.10
N LEU A 101 8.88 -11.41 -1.28
CA LEU A 101 7.61 -11.99 -1.67
C LEU A 101 7.40 -13.31 -0.92
N ILE A 102 6.29 -13.40 -0.18
CA ILE A 102 5.97 -14.58 0.65
C ILE A 102 4.88 -15.44 0.02
N GLN A 103 3.93 -14.83 -0.69
CA GLN A 103 2.81 -15.54 -1.31
C GLN A 103 2.31 -14.80 -2.55
N SER A 104 1.83 -15.57 -3.52
CA SER A 104 1.06 -15.09 -4.67
C SER A 104 -0.27 -15.86 -4.70
N SER A 105 -1.39 -15.18 -4.86
CA SER A 105 -2.72 -15.80 -4.89
C SER A 105 -3.68 -15.02 -5.77
N THR A 106 -4.76 -15.65 -6.22
CA THR A 106 -5.87 -14.95 -6.90
C THR A 106 -6.95 -14.49 -5.92
N SER A 107 -6.88 -14.91 -4.66
CA SER A 107 -7.82 -14.49 -3.62
C SER A 107 -7.47 -13.08 -3.13
N LEU A 108 -8.46 -12.20 -3.12
CA LEU A 108 -8.36 -10.86 -2.54
C LEU A 108 -8.28 -10.95 -1.00
N PRO A 109 -7.55 -10.02 -0.34
CA PRO A 109 -7.57 -9.90 1.11
C PRO A 109 -8.94 -9.39 1.61
N PRO A 110 -9.22 -9.49 2.92
CA PRO A 110 -10.54 -9.18 3.48
C PRO A 110 -11.04 -7.76 3.21
N LEU A 111 -10.11 -6.81 3.17
CA LEU A 111 -10.35 -5.41 2.88
C LEU A 111 -9.19 -4.90 2.02
N LEU A 112 -9.48 -4.01 1.09
CA LEU A 112 -8.50 -3.33 0.27
C LEU A 112 -8.61 -1.83 0.50
N SER A 113 -7.49 -1.13 0.43
CA SER A 113 -7.49 0.31 0.25
C SER A 113 -8.13 0.64 -1.10
N ASP A 114 -8.92 1.71 -1.15
CA ASP A 114 -9.47 2.21 -2.41
C ASP A 114 -8.40 2.89 -3.29
N ASN A 115 -7.23 3.22 -2.72
CA ASN A 115 -6.13 3.81 -3.47
C ASN A 115 -4.74 3.66 -2.83
N ILE A 116 -3.72 3.50 -3.67
CA ILE A 116 -2.30 3.42 -3.30
C ILE A 116 -1.72 4.74 -2.79
N CYS A 117 -2.33 5.89 -3.09
CA CYS A 117 -1.77 7.20 -2.73
C CYS A 117 -1.44 7.34 -1.22
N SER A 118 -2.15 6.60 -0.37
CA SER A 118 -1.95 6.55 1.08
C SER A 118 -0.86 5.56 1.55
N ILE A 119 -0.25 4.77 0.67
CA ILE A 119 0.69 3.69 1.04
C ILE A 119 1.90 4.19 1.82
N ARG A 120 2.37 5.41 1.52
CA ARG A 120 3.47 6.05 2.26
C ARG A 120 3.09 6.35 3.71
N LEU A 121 1.85 6.79 3.94
CA LEU A 121 1.34 7.03 5.29
C LEU A 121 1.17 5.71 6.04
N ALA A 122 0.59 4.70 5.40
CA ALA A 122 0.38 3.38 5.99
C ALA A 122 1.71 2.73 6.40
N THR A 123 2.68 2.67 5.49
CA THR A 123 4.00 2.07 5.74
C THR A 123 4.80 2.87 6.78
N GLY A 124 4.74 4.20 6.76
CA GLY A 124 5.35 5.05 7.79
C GLY A 124 4.72 4.86 9.18
N TRP A 125 3.40 4.68 9.26
CA TRP A 125 2.72 4.42 10.52
C TRP A 125 3.05 3.03 11.10
N MET A 126 3.12 2.02 10.24
CA MET A 126 3.52 0.66 10.61
C MET A 126 4.98 0.60 11.07
N ALA A 127 5.88 1.29 10.35
CA ALA A 127 7.31 1.31 10.67
C ALA A 127 7.64 1.91 12.05
N LYS A 128 6.76 2.74 12.62
CA LYS A 128 6.90 3.29 13.97
C LYS A 128 6.51 2.31 15.08
N ARG A 129 5.78 1.24 14.74
CA ARG A 129 5.11 0.36 15.72
C ARG A 129 5.58 -1.08 15.65
N PHE A 130 6.04 -1.53 14.48
CA PHE A 130 6.34 -2.92 14.22
C PHE A 130 7.71 -3.07 13.55
N ASP A 131 8.47 -4.07 13.99
CA ASP A 131 9.78 -4.42 13.40
C ASP A 131 9.64 -5.04 12.01
N HIS A 132 8.47 -5.57 11.69
CA HIS A 132 8.10 -6.08 10.37
C HIS A 132 6.59 -6.09 10.23
N PHE A 133 6.10 -6.07 8.99
CA PHE A 133 4.68 -6.21 8.69
C PHE A 133 4.49 -6.79 7.30
N GLU A 134 3.29 -7.26 7.01
CA GLU A 134 2.97 -7.83 5.71
C GLU A 134 1.99 -6.93 4.95
N ILE A 135 2.19 -6.87 3.65
CA ILE A 135 1.34 -6.11 2.74
C ILE A 135 0.94 -6.99 1.56
N SER A 136 -0.34 -7.02 1.25
CA SER A 136 -0.88 -7.57 0.02
C SER A 136 -1.14 -6.45 -0.98
N CYS A 137 -0.74 -6.65 -2.23
CA CYS A 137 -0.93 -5.69 -3.31
C CYS A 137 -1.70 -6.34 -4.46
N ALA A 138 -2.68 -5.64 -5.01
CA ALA A 138 -3.54 -6.08 -6.11
C ALA A 138 -3.69 -4.98 -7.16
N SER A 139 -4.21 -5.31 -8.35
CA SER A 139 -4.51 -4.34 -9.42
C SER A 139 -5.44 -3.20 -8.97
N GLY A 140 -5.51 -2.13 -9.76
CA GLY A 140 -6.31 -0.95 -9.43
C GLY A 140 -5.66 -0.06 -8.37
N GLY A 141 -4.35 -0.22 -8.14
CA GLY A 141 -3.66 0.52 -7.08
C GLY A 141 -4.14 0.16 -5.67
N CYS A 142 -4.60 -1.07 -5.45
CA CYS A 142 -5.17 -1.47 -4.16
C CYS A 142 -4.16 -2.27 -3.31
N TYR A 143 -4.15 -2.05 -2.00
CA TYR A 143 -3.32 -2.80 -1.07
C TYR A 143 -4.03 -3.09 0.26
N TRP A 144 -3.46 -4.00 1.06
CA TRP A 144 -3.92 -4.33 2.40
C TRP A 144 -2.72 -4.59 3.32
N VAL A 145 -2.72 -3.98 4.50
CA VAL A 145 -1.71 -4.23 5.53
C VAL A 145 -2.28 -5.24 6.53
N HIS A 146 -1.57 -6.35 6.71
CA HIS A 146 -1.98 -7.38 7.67
C HIS A 146 -1.50 -6.99 9.06
N LYS A 147 -2.43 -6.75 10.00
CA LYS A 147 -2.10 -6.70 11.43
C LYS A 147 -1.77 -8.13 11.87
N ARG A 148 -0.57 -8.35 12.41
CA ARG A 148 -0.17 -9.60 13.06
C ARG A 148 0.10 -9.33 14.53
#